data_AF-A0A9E6UZQ6-F1
#
_entry.id   AF-A0A9E6UZQ6-F1
#
_cell.length_a   1.000
_cell.length_b   1.000
_cell.length_c   1.000
_cell.angle_alpha   90.00
_cell.angle_beta   90.00
_cell.angle_gamma   90.00
#
_symmetry.space_group_name_H-M   'P 1'
#
loop_
_entity.id
_entity.type
_entity.pdbx_description
1 polymer ?
#
loop_
_entity_poly.entity_id
_entity_poly.type
_entity_poly.pdbx_seq_one_letter_code
_entity_poly.pdbx_strand_id
1 'polypeptide(L)'
;MTSENNIPALAGLEYTPYIDDNGELPEQLQGKIGVYAIFDQAKILQFVGYSRDVYLSCKQHLVRVPEKCYWLKVHTIDSPKRSVLEQIEKEWIAENQSLPVGNGENQEKWTNAIDTKQLMTLEEQNSYQDPLLDELAKIKLVKNVARRVEAEILAVLESRGVKTQLRFNPKLKETGLLDLK
;
A
#
# COMPACT_ATOMS: atom_id res chain seq x y z
N MET A 1 16.63 13.22 -21.75
CA MET A 1 15.61 13.08 -22.81
C MET A 1 15.36 11.59 -23.03
N THR A 2 14.32 11.04 -22.42
CA THR A 2 13.89 9.65 -22.67
C THR A 2 12.92 9.68 -23.85
N SER A 3 13.33 9.09 -24.97
CA SER A 3 12.56 8.95 -26.19
C SER A 3 11.24 8.22 -25.90
N GLU A 4 10.12 8.71 -26.44
CA GLU A 4 8.76 8.20 -26.19
C GLU A 4 8.49 6.74 -26.61
N ASN A 5 9.50 5.99 -27.08
CA ASN A 5 9.38 4.65 -27.64
C ASN A 5 10.18 3.54 -26.92
N ASN A 6 10.86 3.82 -25.80
CA ASN A 6 11.59 2.77 -25.08
C ASN A 6 10.99 2.57 -23.68
N ILE A 7 10.11 1.58 -23.57
CA ILE A 7 9.57 1.14 -22.29
C ILE A 7 10.67 0.36 -21.57
N PRO A 8 11.05 0.76 -20.35
CA PRO A 8 12.10 0.04 -19.62
C PRO A 8 11.61 -1.36 -19.25
N ALA A 9 12.43 -2.37 -19.52
CA ALA A 9 12.22 -3.72 -18.99
C ALA A 9 12.38 -3.73 -17.47
N LEU A 10 11.49 -4.43 -16.77
CA LEU A 10 11.52 -4.53 -15.31
C LEU A 10 12.82 -5.17 -14.83
N ALA A 11 13.30 -6.21 -15.52
CA ALA A 11 14.56 -6.90 -15.21
C ALA A 11 15.78 -5.96 -15.28
N GLY A 12 15.73 -4.93 -16.15
CA GLY A 12 16.82 -3.97 -16.33
C GLY A 12 16.89 -2.87 -15.27
N LEU A 13 15.88 -2.73 -14.41
CA LEU A 13 15.88 -1.74 -13.34
C LEU A 13 16.59 -2.26 -12.09
N GLU A 14 17.19 -1.36 -11.31
CA GLU A 14 17.82 -1.68 -10.04
C GLU A 14 16.78 -1.82 -8.92
N TYR A 15 17.05 -2.74 -8.00
CA TYR A 15 16.26 -2.86 -6.77
C TYR A 15 16.65 -1.76 -5.79
N THR A 16 15.67 -1.01 -5.34
CA THR A 16 15.78 -0.09 -4.20
C THR A 16 15.16 -0.76 -2.97
N PRO A 17 15.81 -0.73 -1.79
CA PRO A 17 15.16 -1.13 -0.54
C PRO A 17 13.88 -0.32 -0.32
N TYR A 18 12.82 -0.98 0.14
CA TYR A 18 11.56 -0.28 0.45
C TYR A 18 11.68 0.59 1.70
N ILE A 19 12.49 0.13 2.65
CA ILE A 19 12.89 0.82 3.87
C ILE A 19 14.41 0.76 3.87
N ASP A 20 15.07 1.91 3.97
CA ASP A 20 16.52 2.01 4.01
C ASP A 20 17.09 1.70 5.40
N ASP A 21 18.42 1.73 5.54
CA ASP A 21 19.10 1.48 6.82
C ASP A 21 18.76 2.52 7.91
N ASN A 22 18.21 3.68 7.54
CA ASN A 22 17.75 4.70 8.48
C ASN A 22 16.32 4.47 8.95
N GLY A 23 15.58 3.56 8.31
CA GLY A 23 14.16 3.33 8.56
C GLY A 23 13.24 4.18 7.67
N GLU A 24 13.77 4.80 6.62
CA GLU A 24 13.04 5.71 5.75
C GLU A 24 12.64 5.06 4.43
N LEU A 25 11.47 5.46 3.92
CA LEU A 25 11.05 5.14 2.56
C LEU A 25 11.85 5.97 1.55
N PRO A 26 11.86 5.62 0.25
CA PRO A 26 12.66 6.33 -0.76
C PRO A 26 12.14 7.76 -1.02
N GLU A 27 12.56 8.73 -0.21
CA GLU A 27 12.10 10.13 -0.24
C GLU A 27 12.32 10.83 -1.59
N GLN A 28 13.32 10.39 -2.37
CA GLN A 28 13.57 10.89 -3.72
C GLN A 28 12.40 10.69 -4.69
N LEU A 29 11.45 9.80 -4.34
CA LEU A 29 10.23 9.53 -5.10
C LEU A 29 9.08 10.48 -4.76
N GLN A 30 9.26 11.39 -3.80
CA GLN A 30 8.21 12.32 -3.39
C GLN A 30 7.75 13.20 -4.55
N GLY A 31 6.43 13.16 -4.84
CA GLY A 31 5.83 13.89 -5.94
C GLY A 31 6.26 13.43 -7.33
N LYS A 32 6.96 12.30 -7.44
CA LYS A 32 7.36 11.72 -8.72
C LYS A 32 6.20 10.95 -9.34
N ILE A 33 5.99 11.17 -10.62
CA ILE A 33 5.04 10.43 -11.45
C ILE A 33 5.77 9.23 -12.03
N GLY A 34 5.19 8.04 -11.98
CA GLY A 34 5.85 6.86 -12.50
C GLY A 34 5.10 5.55 -12.31
N VAL A 35 5.71 4.48 -12.83
CA VAL A 35 5.32 3.09 -12.61
C VAL A 35 6.31 2.48 -11.61
N TYR A 36 5.79 1.67 -10.70
CA TYR A 36 6.57 1.02 -9.67
C TYR A 36 6.12 -0.43 -9.49
N ALA A 37 7.08 -1.27 -9.11
CA ALA A 37 6.91 -2.68 -8.84
C ALA A 37 7.41 -2.99 -7.44
N ILE A 38 6.58 -3.65 -6.64
CA ILE A 38 6.83 -3.98 -5.24
C ILE A 38 7.11 -5.48 -5.15
N PHE A 39 8.19 -5.83 -4.46
CA PHE A 39 8.61 -7.20 -4.27
C PHE A 39 8.73 -7.54 -2.78
N ASP A 40 8.48 -8.79 -2.45
CA ASP A 40 8.67 -9.34 -1.10
C ASP A 40 10.16 -9.56 -0.78
N GLN A 41 10.47 -10.06 0.41
CA GLN A 41 11.84 -10.27 0.86
C GLN A 41 12.67 -11.13 -0.10
N ALA A 42 12.04 -12.13 -0.73
CA ALA A 42 12.66 -13.06 -1.68
C ALA A 42 12.77 -12.47 -3.10
N LYS A 43 12.44 -11.19 -3.28
CA LYS A 43 12.38 -10.50 -4.58
C LYS A 43 11.34 -11.11 -5.54
N ILE A 44 10.28 -11.70 -5.00
CA ILE A 44 9.13 -12.17 -5.79
C ILE A 44 8.18 -10.99 -6.01
N LEU A 45 7.78 -10.74 -7.26
CA LEU A 45 6.91 -9.62 -7.62
C LEU A 45 5.53 -9.79 -6.98
N GLN A 46 5.11 -8.80 -6.18
CA GLN A 46 3.84 -8.82 -5.45
C GLN A 46 2.81 -7.89 -6.07
N PHE A 47 3.26 -6.74 -6.60
CA PHE A 47 2.38 -5.70 -7.14
C PHE A 47 3.11 -4.84 -8.17
N VAL A 48 2.42 -4.43 -9.23
CA VAL A 48 2.81 -3.35 -10.13
C VAL A 48 1.72 -2.30 -10.13
N GLY A 49 2.09 -1.03 -10.10
CA GLY A 49 1.12 0.05 -10.27
C GLY A 49 1.77 1.33 -10.73
N TYR A 50 0.96 2.34 -11.00
CA TYR A 50 1.42 3.66 -11.37
C TYR A 50 0.76 4.75 -10.53
N SER A 51 1.45 5.87 -10.37
CA SER A 51 0.97 6.98 -9.56
C SER A 51 1.50 8.31 -10.06
N ARG A 52 0.82 9.40 -9.68
CA ARG A 52 1.34 10.76 -9.80
C ARG A 52 2.25 11.15 -8.64
N ASP A 53 2.20 10.37 -7.56
CA ASP A 53 3.10 10.49 -6.41
C ASP A 53 3.44 9.06 -5.95
N VAL A 54 4.54 8.52 -6.48
CA VAL A 54 4.99 7.16 -6.18
C VAL A 54 5.28 7.01 -4.68
N TYR A 55 5.85 8.02 -4.04
CA TYR A 55 6.13 7.97 -2.60
C TYR A 55 4.86 7.87 -1.76
N LEU A 56 3.81 8.64 -2.09
CA LEU A 56 2.51 8.53 -1.42
C LEU A 56 1.94 7.13 -1.57
N SER A 57 1.97 6.56 -2.78
CA SER A 57 1.51 5.19 -3.01
C SER A 57 2.33 4.18 -2.21
N CYS A 58 3.66 4.36 -2.09
CA CYS A 58 4.48 3.49 -1.28
C CYS A 58 4.08 3.52 0.20
N LYS A 59 3.83 4.71 0.77
CA LYS A 59 3.32 4.82 2.14
C LYS A 59 1.99 4.08 2.33
N GLN A 60 1.08 4.19 1.36
CA GLN A 60 -0.22 3.52 1.40
C GLN A 60 -0.08 1.99 1.36
N HIS A 61 0.73 1.47 0.44
CA HIS A 61 0.98 0.03 0.36
C HIS A 61 1.62 -0.51 1.64
N LEU A 62 2.58 0.24 2.21
CA LEU A 62 3.27 -0.19 3.42
C LEU A 62 2.34 -0.36 4.62
N VAL A 63 1.34 0.51 4.80
CA VAL A 63 0.38 0.34 5.90
C VAL A 63 -0.65 -0.75 5.65
N ARG A 64 -0.89 -1.10 4.38
CA ARG A 64 -1.90 -2.08 3.98
C ARG A 64 -1.37 -3.52 3.97
N VAL A 65 -0.14 -3.71 3.49
CA VAL A 65 0.51 -5.01 3.29
C VAL A 65 2.00 -4.94 3.68
N PRO A 66 2.33 -4.57 4.92
CA PRO A 66 3.71 -4.35 5.36
C PRO A 66 4.62 -5.56 5.13
N GLU A 67 4.10 -6.77 5.20
CA GLU A 67 4.82 -8.02 5.00
C GLU A 67 5.20 -8.30 3.52
N LYS A 68 4.76 -7.47 2.58
CA LYS A 68 5.05 -7.61 1.14
C LYS A 68 5.91 -6.49 0.56
N CYS A 69 6.22 -5.47 1.35
CA CYS A 69 6.95 -4.28 0.91
C CYS A 69 8.43 -4.35 1.32
N TYR A 70 9.29 -5.03 0.54
CA TYR A 70 10.74 -5.15 0.83
C TYR A 70 11.64 -4.53 -0.22
N TRP A 71 11.30 -4.69 -1.50
CA TRP A 71 12.04 -4.07 -2.58
C TRP A 71 11.12 -3.35 -3.54
N LEU A 72 11.68 -2.34 -4.19
CA LEU A 72 11.02 -1.49 -5.14
C LEU A 72 11.85 -1.40 -6.42
N LYS A 73 11.19 -1.48 -7.58
CA LYS A 73 11.72 -0.99 -8.85
C LYS A 73 10.82 0.12 -9.34
N VAL A 74 11.38 1.22 -9.83
CA VAL A 74 10.60 2.40 -10.24
C VAL A 74 11.12 2.93 -11.56
N HIS A 75 10.18 3.34 -12.40
CA HIS A 75 10.44 4.17 -13.56
C HIS A 75 9.61 5.45 -13.47
N THR A 76 10.29 6.58 -13.34
CA THR A 76 9.65 7.90 -13.28
C THR A 76 9.61 8.57 -14.64
N ILE A 77 8.55 9.32 -14.90
CA ILE A 77 8.37 10.10 -16.13
C ILE A 77 8.05 11.57 -15.80
N ASP A 78 8.41 12.47 -16.71
CA ASP A 78 8.23 13.92 -16.49
C ASP A 78 6.79 14.40 -16.73
N SER A 79 5.99 13.64 -17.49
CA SER A 79 4.63 14.03 -17.87
C SER A 79 3.63 12.92 -17.60
N PRO A 80 2.47 13.19 -16.94
CA PRO A 80 1.48 12.17 -16.60
C PRO A 80 0.66 11.76 -17.83
N LYS A 81 1.25 10.97 -18.72
CA LYS A 81 0.53 10.32 -19.82
C LYS A 81 0.01 8.97 -19.35
N ARG A 82 -1.27 8.90 -18.99
CA ARG A 82 -1.93 7.70 -18.44
C ARG A 82 -1.71 6.47 -19.32
N SER A 83 -1.85 6.60 -20.64
CA SER A 83 -1.64 5.50 -21.59
C SER A 83 -0.22 4.92 -21.53
N VAL A 84 0.79 5.77 -21.34
CA VAL A 84 2.19 5.33 -21.20
C VAL A 84 2.37 4.56 -19.90
N LEU A 85 1.83 5.07 -18.78
CA LEU A 85 1.91 4.41 -17.47
C LEU A 85 1.22 3.04 -17.47
N GLU A 86 0.01 2.96 -18.03
CA GLU A 86 -0.74 1.70 -18.16
C GLU A 86 -0.03 0.70 -19.08
N GLN A 87 0.63 1.17 -20.14
CA GLN A 87 1.39 0.31 -21.03
C GLN A 87 2.59 -0.31 -20.31
N ILE A 88 3.37 0.50 -19.58
CA ILE A 88 4.53 0.01 -18.81
C ILE A 88 4.09 -0.99 -17.73
N GLU A 89 3.00 -0.70 -17.00
CA GLU A 89 2.43 -1.63 -16.01
C GLU A 89 2.10 -2.99 -16.63
N LYS A 90 1.38 -2.99 -17.76
CA LYS A 90 1.01 -4.23 -18.48
C LYS A 90 2.24 -5.00 -18.94
N GLU A 91 3.25 -4.31 -19.47
CA GLU A 91 4.49 -4.95 -19.91
C GLU A 91 5.27 -5.58 -18.76
N TRP A 92 5.34 -4.91 -17.60
CA TRP A 92 5.99 -5.47 -16.41
C TRP A 92 5.25 -6.68 -15.83
N ILE A 93 3.92 -6.67 -15.84
CA ILE A 93 3.11 -7.83 -15.44
C ILE A 93 3.33 -9.00 -16.42
N ALA A 94 3.35 -8.72 -17.74
CA ALA A 94 3.59 -9.74 -18.76
C ALA A 94 5.02 -10.32 -18.68
N GLU A 95 6.02 -9.47 -18.42
CA GLU A 95 7.42 -9.86 -18.24
C GLU A 95 7.61 -10.82 -17.05
N ASN A 96 6.80 -10.67 -15.99
CA ASN A 96 6.79 -11.56 -14.84
C ASN A 96 6.18 -12.95 -15.13
N GLN A 97 5.60 -13.15 -16.33
CA GLN A 97 4.97 -14.41 -16.81
C GLN A 97 3.80 -14.93 -15.95
N SER A 98 3.43 -14.19 -14.90
CA SER A 98 2.38 -14.52 -13.96
C SER A 98 1.81 -13.22 -13.39
N LEU A 99 0.50 -13.19 -13.18
CA LEU A 99 -0.16 -12.05 -12.55
C LEU A 99 0.28 -11.98 -11.08
N PRO A 100 0.89 -10.87 -10.63
CA PRO A 100 1.23 -10.71 -9.22
C PRO A 100 -0.03 -10.78 -8.36
N VAL A 101 0.07 -11.39 -7.18
CA VAL A 101 -1.10 -11.60 -6.30
C VAL A 101 -1.81 -10.29 -5.92
N GLY A 102 -1.07 -9.19 -5.81
CA GLY A 102 -1.59 -7.85 -5.55
C GLY A 102 -2.22 -7.16 -6.76
N ASN A 103 -2.02 -7.67 -7.98
CA ASN A 103 -2.75 -7.24 -9.18
C ASN A 103 -3.93 -8.16 -9.52
N GLY A 104 -4.15 -9.21 -8.72
CA GLY A 104 -5.22 -10.19 -8.90
C GLY A 104 -6.04 -10.37 -7.62
N GLU A 105 -5.99 -11.58 -7.04
CA GLU A 105 -6.84 -11.99 -5.91
C GLU A 105 -6.80 -11.06 -4.69
N ASN A 106 -5.64 -10.43 -4.43
CA ASN A 106 -5.47 -9.54 -3.30
C ASN A 106 -5.54 -8.05 -3.67
N GLN A 107 -5.95 -7.69 -4.89
CA GLN A 107 -5.92 -6.30 -5.37
C GLN A 107 -6.54 -5.30 -4.40
N GLU A 108 -7.71 -5.63 -3.84
CA GLU A 108 -8.40 -4.76 -2.88
C GLU A 108 -7.57 -4.49 -1.62
N LYS A 109 -6.77 -5.45 -1.14
CA LYS A 109 -5.88 -5.25 0.00
C LYS A 109 -4.77 -4.25 -0.31
N TRP A 110 -4.34 -4.15 -1.56
CA TRP A 110 -3.30 -3.19 -1.97
C TRP A 110 -3.89 -1.80 -2.25
N THR A 111 -5.08 -1.74 -2.87
CA THR A 111 -5.61 -0.47 -3.41
C THR A 111 -6.60 0.24 -2.49
N ASN A 112 -7.34 -0.49 -1.66
CA ASN A 112 -8.45 0.09 -0.87
C ASN A 112 -7.99 0.47 0.54
N ALA A 113 -8.78 1.34 1.18
CA ALA A 113 -8.67 1.56 2.61
C ALA A 113 -8.92 0.25 3.37
N ILE A 114 -8.24 0.07 4.50
CA ILE A 114 -8.35 -1.13 5.32
C ILE A 114 -9.72 -1.13 5.99
N ASP A 115 -10.56 -2.12 5.68
CA ASP A 115 -11.84 -2.34 6.34
C ASP A 115 -11.63 -3.07 7.66
N THR A 116 -11.58 -2.30 8.73
CA THR A 116 -11.31 -2.80 10.09
C THR A 116 -12.45 -3.65 10.65
N LYS A 117 -13.66 -3.60 10.05
CA LYS A 117 -14.76 -4.47 10.44
C LYS A 117 -14.48 -5.93 10.12
N GLN A 118 -13.72 -6.18 9.05
CA GLN A 118 -13.26 -7.53 8.68
C GLN A 118 -12.17 -8.06 9.61
N LEU A 119 -11.61 -7.19 10.45
CA LEU A 119 -10.53 -7.47 11.39
C LEU A 119 -11.01 -7.43 12.85
N MET A 120 -12.33 -7.43 13.08
CA MET A 120 -12.91 -7.57 14.40
C MET A 120 -12.54 -8.94 14.99
N THR A 121 -12.19 -8.95 16.26
CA THR A 121 -12.13 -10.17 17.06
C THR A 121 -13.53 -10.74 17.24
N LEU A 122 -13.62 -12.00 17.66
CA LEU A 122 -14.92 -12.65 17.92
C LEU A 122 -15.74 -11.89 18.99
N GLU A 123 -15.08 -11.35 20.02
CA GLU A 123 -15.72 -10.56 21.07
C GLU A 123 -16.28 -9.23 20.53
N GLU A 124 -15.49 -8.52 19.72
CA GLU A 124 -15.92 -7.26 19.09
C GLU A 124 -17.07 -7.51 18.10
N GLN A 125 -17.01 -8.61 17.33
CA GLN A 125 -18.07 -9.00 16.40
C GLN A 125 -19.38 -9.31 17.14
N ASN A 126 -19.32 -10.07 18.22
CA ASN A 126 -20.48 -10.38 19.06
C ASN A 126 -21.08 -9.10 19.65
N SER A 127 -20.23 -8.19 20.14
CA SER A 127 -20.68 -6.90 20.67
C SER A 127 -21.33 -6.04 19.60
N TYR A 128 -20.78 -6.02 18.38
CA TYR A 128 -21.32 -5.24 17.26
C TYR A 128 -22.68 -5.74 16.78
N GLN A 129 -22.91 -7.05 16.87
CA GLN A 129 -24.16 -7.72 16.48
C GLN A 129 -25.25 -7.69 17.56
N ASP A 130 -24.95 -7.20 18.76
CA ASP A 130 -25.92 -7.09 19.84
C ASP A 130 -27.09 -6.18 19.42
N PRO A 131 -28.33 -6.70 19.35
CA PRO A 131 -29.50 -5.94 18.94
C PRO A 131 -29.87 -4.82 19.92
N LEU A 132 -29.36 -4.85 21.16
CA LEU A 132 -29.58 -3.81 22.16
C LEU A 132 -28.58 -2.65 22.04
N LEU A 133 -27.53 -2.80 21.23
CA LEU A 133 -26.51 -1.77 21.06
C LEU A 133 -27.03 -0.65 20.16
N ASP A 134 -27.11 0.56 20.73
CA ASP A 134 -27.50 1.74 19.96
C ASP A 134 -26.42 2.13 18.92
N GLU A 135 -26.82 2.95 17.95
CA GLU A 135 -25.95 3.35 16.84
C GLU A 135 -24.72 4.15 17.30
N LEU A 136 -24.82 4.92 18.38
CA LEU A 136 -23.70 5.70 18.89
C LEU A 136 -22.64 4.77 19.52
N ALA A 137 -23.09 3.76 20.26
CA ALA A 137 -22.25 2.74 20.83
C ALA A 137 -21.60 1.86 19.74
N LYS A 138 -22.31 1.53 18.65
CA LYS A 138 -21.72 0.86 17.47
C LYS A 138 -20.61 1.68 16.83
N ILE A 139 -20.82 2.99 16.62
CA ILE A 139 -19.79 3.89 16.08
C ILE A 139 -18.56 3.92 17.00
N LYS A 140 -18.77 3.98 18.33
CA LYS A 140 -17.67 3.96 19.31
C LYS A 140 -16.90 2.64 19.27
N LEU A 141 -17.59 1.50 19.14
CA LEU A 141 -16.97 0.19 19.00
C LEU A 141 -16.12 0.12 17.73
N VAL A 142 -16.68 0.49 16.57
CA VAL A 142 -15.96 0.53 15.29
C VAL A 142 -14.72 1.42 15.37
N LYS A 143 -14.82 2.59 16.02
CA LYS A 143 -13.69 3.49 16.23
C LYS A 143 -12.60 2.88 17.11
N ASN A 144 -12.96 2.06 18.10
CA ASN A 144 -12.01 1.35 18.95
C ASN A 144 -11.32 0.22 18.20
N VAL A 145 -12.07 -0.56 17.41
CA VAL A 145 -11.51 -1.57 16.50
C VAL A 145 -10.49 -0.93 15.56
N ALA A 146 -10.85 0.20 14.93
CA ALA A 146 -9.93 0.90 14.03
C ALA A 146 -8.67 1.41 14.74
N ARG A 147 -8.75 1.87 16.00
CA ARG A 147 -7.56 2.25 16.78
C ARG A 147 -6.68 1.06 17.13
N ARG A 148 -7.28 -0.09 17.47
CA ARG A 148 -6.54 -1.32 17.76
C ARG A 148 -5.78 -1.80 16.52
N VAL A 149 -6.47 -1.92 15.38
CA VAL A 149 -5.86 -2.33 14.11
C VAL A 149 -4.74 -1.36 13.69
N GLU A 150 -4.95 -0.04 13.85
CA GLU A 150 -3.89 0.94 13.61
C GLU A 150 -2.66 0.70 14.50
N ALA A 151 -2.84 0.44 15.79
CA ALA A 151 -1.75 0.15 16.70
C ALA A 151 -1.00 -1.15 16.33
N GLU A 152 -1.72 -2.18 15.88
CA GLU A 152 -1.13 -3.43 15.39
C GLU A 152 -0.27 -3.19 14.14
N ILE A 153 -0.77 -2.42 13.17
CA ILE A 153 -0.01 -2.04 11.97
C ILE A 153 1.24 -1.27 12.37
N LEU A 154 1.12 -0.25 13.23
CA LEU A 154 2.27 0.55 13.67
C LEU A 154 3.32 -0.29 14.40
N ALA A 155 2.90 -1.27 15.22
CA ALA A 155 3.82 -2.20 15.87
C ALA A 155 4.58 -3.08 14.87
N VAL A 156 3.91 -3.54 13.80
CA VAL A 156 4.58 -4.27 12.71
C VAL A 156 5.61 -3.37 12.03
N LEU A 157 5.25 -2.12 11.71
CA LEU A 157 6.15 -1.18 11.06
C LEU A 157 7.36 -0.82 11.94
N GLU A 158 7.14 -0.61 13.24
CA GLU A 158 8.22 -0.40 14.21
C GLU A 158 9.16 -1.61 14.29
N SER A 159 8.62 -2.83 14.29
CA SER A 159 9.43 -4.05 14.27
C SER A 159 10.26 -4.21 12.97
N ARG A 160 9.81 -3.59 11.88
CA ARG A 160 10.54 -3.49 10.60
C ARG A 160 11.51 -2.30 10.55
N GLY A 161 11.63 -1.53 11.63
CA GLY A 161 12.54 -0.39 11.74
C GLY A 161 12.04 0.89 11.05
N VAL A 162 10.77 0.97 10.67
CA VAL A 162 10.22 2.14 9.98
C VAL A 162 10.21 3.35 10.91
N LYS A 163 10.80 4.46 10.45
CA LYS A 163 10.79 5.78 11.12
C LYS A 163 10.01 6.84 10.35
N THR A 164 9.73 6.60 9.07
CA THR A 164 8.92 7.49 8.25
C THR A 164 7.58 7.82 8.92
N GLN A 165 7.23 9.10 8.94
CA GLN A 165 5.99 9.56 9.54
C GLN A 165 4.76 9.11 8.73
N LEU A 166 3.93 8.26 9.35
CA LEU A 166 2.68 7.77 8.79
C LEU A 166 1.51 8.30 9.62
N ARG A 167 0.59 9.01 8.97
CA ARG A 167 -0.58 9.60 9.64
C ARG A 167 -1.87 9.10 9.02
N PHE A 168 -2.56 8.24 9.77
CA PHE A 168 -3.91 7.80 9.42
C PHE A 168 -4.93 8.94 9.55
N ASN A 169 -5.95 8.91 8.70
CA ASN A 169 -7.04 9.86 8.73
C ASN A 169 -8.02 9.54 9.89
N PRO A 170 -8.10 10.38 10.94
CA PRO A 170 -8.93 10.08 12.11
C PRO A 170 -10.43 10.08 11.81
N LYS A 171 -10.87 10.73 10.73
CA LYS A 171 -12.29 10.77 10.34
C LYS A 171 -12.79 9.43 9.80
N LEU A 172 -11.92 8.65 9.17
CA LEU A 172 -12.28 7.36 8.58
C LEU A 172 -12.52 6.27 9.65
N LYS A 173 -11.95 6.43 10.85
CA LYS A 173 -12.13 5.47 11.95
C LYS A 173 -13.59 5.30 12.36
N GLU A 174 -14.43 6.32 12.17
CA GLU A 174 -15.85 6.28 12.52
C GLU A 174 -16.66 5.42 11.54
N THR A 175 -16.18 5.24 10.31
CA THR A 175 -16.80 4.37 9.30
C THR A 175 -16.20 2.96 9.29
N GLY A 176 -15.17 2.71 10.11
CA GLY A 176 -14.44 1.45 10.18
C GLY A 176 -13.34 1.33 9.13
N LEU A 177 -12.89 2.45 8.57
CA LEU A 177 -11.84 2.48 7.57
C LEU A 177 -10.54 3.06 8.15
N LEU A 178 -9.40 2.51 7.73
CA LEU A 178 -8.08 3.11 7.92
C LEU A 178 -7.44 3.39 6.56
N ASP A 179 -7.04 4.65 6.38
CA ASP A 179 -6.21 5.07 5.25
C ASP A 179 -5.35 6.26 5.67
N LEU A 180 -4.29 6.51 4.92
CA LEU A 180 -3.42 7.65 5.16
C LEU A 180 -4.07 8.97 4.73
N LYS A 181 -3.62 10.07 5.34
CA LYS A 181 -4.03 11.44 5.00
C LYS A 181 -3.28 11.99 3.80
#